data_AF-A0A497MKY0-F1
#
_entry.id   AF-A0A497MKY0-F1
#
_cell.length_a   1.000
_cell.length_b   1.000
_cell.length_c   1.000
_cell.angle_alpha   90.00
_cell.angle_beta   90.00
_cell.angle_gamma   90.00
#
_symmetry.space_group_name_H-M   'P 1'
#
loop_
_entity.id
_entity.type
_entity.pdbx_description
1 polymer ?
#
loop_
_entity_poly.entity_id
_entity_poly.type
_entity_poly.pdbx_seq_one_letter_code
_entity_poly.pdbx_strand_id
1 'polypeptide(L)' 'LGFNVVPADDLGVRRAVSKYFFGGKLQPAEAVRRFLRERFGDYQRDVTVYLLMAYRLNL' A
#
# COMPACT_ATOMS: atom_id res chain seq x y z
N LEU A 1 16.27 12.19 -1.52
CA LEU A 1 14.91 11.62 -1.65
C LEU A 1 15.03 10.19 -2.20
N GLY A 2 14.35 9.22 -1.59
CA GLY A 2 14.46 7.79 -1.97
C GLY A 2 13.76 7.43 -3.28
N PHE A 3 14.02 6.24 -3.82
CA PHE A 3 13.42 5.75 -5.06
C PHE A 3 11.89 5.60 -4.95
N ASN A 4 11.17 5.76 -6.06
CA ASN A 4 9.73 5.49 -6.14
C ASN A 4 9.44 3.98 -6.22
N VAL A 5 9.82 3.26 -5.16
CA VAL A 5 9.67 1.82 -5.01
C VAL A 5 8.84 1.55 -3.76
N VAL A 6 7.81 0.72 -3.89
CA VAL A 6 6.98 0.31 -2.75
C VAL A 6 7.40 -1.07 -2.25
N PRO A 7 7.68 -1.23 -0.94
CA PRO A 7 7.91 -2.55 -0.34
C PRO A 7 6.59 -3.32 -0.19
N ALA A 8 6.01 -3.78 -1.29
CA ALA A 8 4.73 -4.50 -1.29
C ALA A 8 4.78 -5.86 -0.57
N ASP A 9 5.97 -6.36 -0.25
CA ASP A 9 6.19 -7.55 0.58
C ASP A 9 6.07 -7.26 2.08
N ASP A 10 6.11 -5.99 2.49
CA ASP A 10 5.84 -5.57 3.86
C ASP A 10 4.41 -5.90 4.27
N LEU A 11 4.26 -6.63 5.38
CA LEU A 11 2.95 -7.08 5.85
C LEU A 11 2.06 -5.90 6.26
N GLY A 12 2.66 -4.81 6.76
CA GLY A 12 1.94 -3.58 7.11
C GLY A 12 1.34 -2.92 5.87
N VAL A 13 2.11 -2.75 4.80
CA VAL A 13 1.64 -2.20 3.52
C VAL A 13 0.52 -3.06 2.96
N ARG A 14 0.71 -4.38 2.94
CA ARG A 14 -0.30 -5.32 2.43
C ARG A 14 -1.59 -5.23 3.22
N ARG A 15 -1.51 -5.20 4.55
CA ARG A 15 -2.70 -5.08 5.42
C ARG A 15 -3.38 -3.72 5.26
N ALA A 16 -2.62 -2.63 5.18
CA ALA A 16 -3.15 -1.29 4.97
C ALA A 16 -3.93 -1.20 3.65
N VAL A 17 -3.30 -1.58 2.54
CA VAL A 17 -3.95 -1.59 1.22
C VAL A 17 -5.16 -2.53 1.22
N SER A 18 -5.03 -3.72 1.81
CA SER A 18 -6.14 -4.67 1.90
C SER A 18 -7.32 -4.14 2.70
N LYS A 19 -7.07 -3.44 3.82
CA LYS A 19 -8.10 -2.79 4.65
C LYS A 19 -8.88 -1.75 3.85
N TYR A 20 -8.18 -0.82 3.19
CA TYR A 20 -8.83 0.34 2.56
C TYR A 20 -9.41 0.05 1.17
N PHE A 21 -8.85 -0.91 0.43
CA PHE A 21 -9.22 -1.11 -0.99
C PHE A 21 -9.73 -2.52 -1.32
N PHE A 22 -9.62 -3.48 -0.40
CA PHE A 22 -10.02 -4.87 -0.65
C PHE A 22 -10.91 -5.45 0.47
N GLY A 23 -11.65 -4.57 1.17
CA GLY A 23 -12.61 -4.98 2.20
C GLY A 23 -11.97 -5.76 3.36
N GLY A 24 -10.69 -5.50 3.66
CA GLY A 24 -9.95 -6.21 4.72
C GLY A 24 -9.40 -7.58 4.33
N LYS A 25 -9.70 -8.10 3.14
CA LYS A 25 -9.17 -9.40 2.69
C LYS A 25 -7.71 -9.24 2.26
N LEU A 26 -6.79 -9.89 2.99
CA LEU A 26 -5.35 -9.81 2.72
C LEU A 26 -5.03 -10.25 1.30
N GLN A 27 -4.44 -9.34 0.53
CA GLN A 27 -4.01 -9.60 -0.84
C GLN A 27 -2.55 -10.12 -0.91
N PRO A 28 -2.18 -10.90 -1.94
CA PRO A 28 -0.79 -11.25 -2.21
C PRO A 28 0.03 -10.00 -2.56
N ALA A 29 1.34 -10.03 -2.29
CA ALA A 29 2.24 -8.89 -2.48
C ALA A 29 2.21 -8.35 -3.92
N GLU A 30 2.17 -9.26 -4.91
CA GLU A 30 2.14 -8.88 -6.33
C GLU A 30 0.86 -8.13 -6.72
N ALA A 31 -0.29 -8.54 -6.19
CA ALA A 31 -1.55 -7.83 -6.42
C ALA A 31 -1.52 -6.43 -5.81
N VAL A 32 -0.93 -6.27 -4.61
CA VAL A 32 -0.74 -4.96 -3.97
C VAL A 32 0.22 -4.08 -4.78
N ARG A 33 1.34 -4.63 -5.24
CA ARG A 33 2.33 -3.91 -6.07
C ARG A 33 1.71 -3.41 -7.36
N ARG A 34 0.96 -4.27 -8.05
CA ARG A 34 0.25 -3.93 -9.29
C ARG A 34 -0.80 -2.85 -9.03
N PHE A 35 -1.62 -3.02 -8.00
CA PHE A 35 -2.65 -2.06 -7.62
C PHE A 35 -2.06 -0.66 -7.33
N LEU A 36 -1.03 -0.58 -6.50
CA LEU A 36 -0.41 0.70 -6.14
C LEU A 36 0.18 1.42 -7.36
N ARG A 37 0.82 0.67 -8.26
CA ARG A 37 1.36 1.22 -9.50
C ARG A 37 0.27 1.73 -10.44
N GLU A 38 -0.75 0.91 -10.71
CA GLU A 38 -1.85 1.25 -11.62
C GLU A 38 -2.71 2.40 -11.08
N ARG A 39 -2.90 2.46 -9.75
CA ARG A 39 -3.79 3.45 -9.12
C ARG A 39 -3.11 4.79 -8.84
N PHE A 40 -1.84 4.77 -8.41
CA PHE A 40 -1.15 5.96 -7.90
C PHE A 40 0.06 6.38 -8.74
N GLY A 41 0.51 5.56 -9.68
CA GLY A 41 1.59 5.89 -10.62
C GLY A 41 2.84 6.40 -9.90
N ASP A 42 3.27 7.60 -10.28
CA ASP A 42 4.48 8.23 -9.75
C ASP A 42 4.38 8.59 -8.25
N TYR A 43 3.16 8.68 -7.71
CA TYR A 43 2.91 9.03 -6.30
C TYR A 43 2.75 7.81 -5.39
N GLN A 44 2.94 6.59 -5.90
CA GLN A 44 2.73 5.35 -5.13
C GLN A 44 3.52 5.31 -3.82
N ARG A 45 4.74 5.85 -3.78
CA ARG A 45 5.55 5.90 -2.55
C ARG A 45 4.90 6.80 -1.50
N ASP A 46 4.54 8.01 -1.89
CA ASP A 46 4.01 9.00 -0.95
C ASP A 46 2.66 8.53 -0.40
N VAL A 47 1.78 8.02 -1.27
CA VAL A 47 0.49 7.43 -0.86
C VAL A 47 0.69 6.24 0.08
N THR A 48 1.66 5.36 -0.19
CA THR A 48 1.93 4.19 0.67
C THR A 48 2.28 4.59 2.10
N VAL A 49 3.05 5.68 2.28
CA VAL A 49 3.37 6.21 3.61
C VAL A 49 2.11 6.64 4.35
N TYR A 50 1.21 7.36 3.67
CA TYR A 50 -0.06 7.78 4.28
C TYR A 50 -0.98 6.60 4.59
N LEU A 51 -1.05 5.59 3.71
CA LEU A 51 -1.83 4.38 3.97
C LEU A 51 -1.31 3.63 5.21
N LEU A 52 0.01 3.55 5.36
CA LEU A 52 0.63 2.96 6.54
C LEU A 52 0.33 3.76 7.82
N MET A 53 0.36 5.09 7.75
CA MET A 53 0.02 5.94 8.89
C MET A 53 -1.45 5.79 9.27
N ALA A 54 -2.37 5.87 8.29
CA ALA A 54 -3.79 5.67 8.52
C ALA A 54 -4.08 4.30 9.15
N TYR A 55 -3.42 3.25 8.64
CA TYR A 55 -3.56 1.90 9.18
C TYR A 55 -3.11 1.80 10.64
N ARG A 56 -1.97 2.41 11.00
CA ARG A 56 -1.46 2.45 12.39
C ARG A 56 -2.34 3.26 13.33
N LEU A 57 -2.98 4.31 12.83
CA LEU A 57 -3.89 5.17 13.58
C LEU A 57 -5.32 4.63 13.64
N ASN A 58 -5.59 3.47 13.03
CA ASN A 58 -6.92 2.86 12.93
C ASN A 58 -7.99 3.77 12.30
N LEU A 59 -7.59 4.64 11.39
CA LEU A 59 -8.49 5.43 10.55
C LEU A 59 -9.19 4.55 9.50
#